data_AF-A0A4R7CB26-F1
#
_entry.id   AF-A0A4R7CB26-F1
#
_cell.length_a   1.000
_cell.length_b   1.000
_cell.length_c   1.000
_cell.angle_alpha   90.00
_cell.angle_beta   90.00
_cell.angle_gamma   90.00
#
_symmetry.space_group_name_H-M   'P 1'
#
loop_
_entity.id
_entity.type
_entity.pdbx_description
1 polymer ?
#
loop_
_entity_poly.entity_id
_entity_poly.type
_entity_poly.pdbx_seq_one_letter_code
_entity_poly.pdbx_strand_id
1 'polypeptide(L)'
;MRAWIAIFFARRRAFRERVAREATDLMNWTGEMAYAAARRRAREARGRRDHADARLWAKVAVEIARRTGQDIGINGADRYPDPGRRPKEPTRSRREIADRLVDISRGIAALSAGRGDETTLHNIGVAARQIVGLGGSTTALALAADDVIAACEVIPEAPTVEQLASGLYPLMVDEASRALQRLKTLSLAAGG
;
A
#
# COMPACT_ATOMS: atom_id res chain seq x y z
N MET A 1 8.21 7.10 15.86
CA MET A 1 8.12 7.33 14.41
C MET A 1 9.13 6.50 13.63
N ARG A 2 9.27 5.23 14.00
CA ARG A 2 9.58 4.17 13.04
C ARG A 2 8.57 3.03 13.10
N ALA A 3 7.85 2.92 14.21
CA ALA A 3 6.97 1.80 14.50
C ALA A 3 5.87 1.60 13.46
N TRP A 4 4.98 2.56 13.15
CA TRP A 4 3.77 2.22 12.36
C TRP A 4 4.01 1.86 10.87
N ILE A 5 4.91 2.58 10.17
CA ILE A 5 5.32 2.22 8.79
C ILE A 5 6.15 0.95 8.80
N ALA A 6 7.09 0.79 9.75
CA ALA A 6 7.82 -0.46 9.91
C ALA A 6 6.88 -1.61 10.30
N ILE A 7 5.83 -1.37 11.08
CA ILE A 7 4.80 -2.34 11.47
C ILE A 7 3.94 -2.69 10.26
N PHE A 8 3.61 -1.75 9.39
CA PHE A 8 2.88 -2.02 8.16
C PHE A 8 3.72 -2.88 7.19
N PHE A 9 4.97 -2.51 6.96
CA PHE A 9 5.89 -3.29 6.13
C PHE A 9 6.24 -4.62 6.78
N ALA A 10 6.41 -4.68 8.10
CA ALA A 10 6.63 -5.90 8.86
C ALA A 10 5.40 -6.82 8.81
N ARG A 11 4.18 -6.29 8.94
CA ARG A 11 2.93 -7.06 8.78
C ARG A 11 2.80 -7.59 7.37
N ARG A 12 3.12 -6.78 6.35
CA ARG A 12 3.09 -7.20 4.94
C ARG A 12 4.15 -8.25 4.64
N ARG A 13 5.35 -8.09 5.19
CA ARG A 13 6.45 -9.04 5.08
C ARG A 13 6.11 -10.34 5.80
N ALA A 14 5.66 -10.29 7.05
CA ALA A 14 5.21 -11.44 7.81
C ALA A 14 4.05 -12.18 7.12
N PHE A 15 3.11 -11.47 6.52
CA PHE A 15 2.03 -12.10 5.75
C PHE A 15 2.56 -12.80 4.49
N ARG A 16 3.51 -12.20 3.76
CA ARG A 16 4.15 -12.84 2.61
C ARG A 16 4.98 -14.05 3.02
N GLU A 17 5.74 -13.95 4.10
CA GLU A 17 6.52 -15.05 4.66
C GLU A 17 5.60 -16.19 5.12
N ARG A 18 4.46 -15.86 5.74
CA ARG A 18 3.42 -16.85 6.06
C ARG A 18 2.86 -17.51 4.81
N VAL A 19 2.48 -16.74 3.78
CA VAL A 19 2.00 -17.29 2.50
C VAL A 19 3.05 -18.20 1.86
N ALA A 20 4.32 -17.79 1.85
CA ALA A 20 5.40 -18.56 1.27
C ALA A 20 5.66 -19.86 2.05
N ARG A 21 5.62 -19.81 3.38
CA ARG A 21 5.76 -20.98 4.25
C ARG A 21 4.63 -21.97 4.05
N GLU A 22 3.38 -21.50 4.13
CA GLU A 22 2.20 -22.33 3.90
C GLU A 22 2.17 -22.93 2.49
N ALA A 23 2.63 -22.18 1.49
CA ALA A 23 2.78 -22.70 0.12
C ALA A 23 3.84 -23.81 0.06
N THR A 24 5.00 -23.60 0.67
CA THR A 24 6.07 -24.61 0.75
C THR A 24 5.58 -25.86 1.49
N ASP A 25 4.96 -25.70 2.66
CA ASP A 25 4.44 -26.81 3.45
C ASP A 25 3.40 -27.57 2.64
N LEU A 26 2.43 -26.87 2.04
CA LEU A 26 1.39 -27.53 1.26
C LEU A 26 1.97 -28.27 0.05
N MET A 27 2.97 -27.69 -0.64
CA MET A 27 3.70 -28.37 -1.71
C MET A 27 4.46 -29.61 -1.22
N ASN A 28 5.08 -29.55 -0.04
CA ASN A 28 5.79 -30.70 0.54
C ASN A 28 4.84 -31.84 0.93
N TRP A 29 3.67 -31.50 1.51
CA TRP A 29 2.70 -32.48 2.00
C TRP A 29 1.81 -33.08 0.91
N THR A 30 1.48 -32.30 -0.13
CA THR A 30 0.49 -32.70 -1.14
C THR A 30 1.03 -32.74 -2.56
N GLY A 31 2.31 -32.39 -2.76
CA GLY A 31 2.98 -32.43 -4.05
C GLY A 31 2.22 -31.62 -5.11
N GLU A 32 1.93 -32.26 -6.23
CA GLU A 32 1.23 -31.67 -7.38
C GLU A 32 -0.20 -31.22 -7.05
N MET A 33 -0.83 -31.76 -6.00
CA MET A 33 -2.18 -31.39 -5.58
C MET A 33 -2.26 -30.11 -4.75
N ALA A 34 -1.12 -29.50 -4.40
CA ALA A 34 -1.07 -28.36 -3.49
C ALA A 34 -1.91 -27.17 -3.92
N TYR A 35 -1.98 -26.88 -5.22
CA TYR A 35 -2.84 -25.82 -5.76
C TYR A 35 -4.33 -26.10 -5.48
N ALA A 36 -4.79 -27.31 -5.79
CA ALA A 36 -6.17 -27.73 -5.57
C ALA A 36 -6.52 -27.74 -4.06
N ALA A 37 -5.59 -28.20 -3.23
CA ALA A 37 -5.73 -28.20 -1.77
C ALA A 37 -5.87 -26.77 -1.21
N ALA A 38 -5.06 -25.82 -1.67
CA ALA A 38 -5.17 -24.41 -1.27
C ALA A 38 -6.51 -23.79 -1.69
N ARG A 39 -6.98 -24.10 -2.90
CA ARG A 39 -8.30 -23.63 -3.38
C ARG A 39 -9.46 -24.22 -2.57
N ARG A 40 -9.36 -25.49 -2.18
CA ARG A 40 -10.35 -26.14 -1.31
C ARG A 40 -10.43 -25.46 0.05
N ARG A 41 -9.28 -25.27 0.72
CA ARG A 41 -9.20 -24.53 2.00
C ARG A 41 -9.75 -23.11 1.91
N ALA A 42 -9.48 -22.40 0.81
CA ALA A 42 -10.05 -21.07 0.58
C ALA A 42 -11.59 -21.07 0.46
N ARG A 43 -12.19 -22.12 -0.15
CA ARG A 43 -13.65 -22.25 -0.24
C ARG A 43 -14.26 -22.63 1.11
N GLU A 44 -13.65 -23.55 1.84
CA GLU A 44 -14.07 -23.96 3.18
C GLU A 44 -14.04 -22.77 4.15
N ALA A 45 -12.97 -21.95 4.11
CA ALA A 45 -12.87 -20.73 4.89
C ALA A 45 -13.99 -19.72 4.55
N ARG A 46 -14.34 -19.55 3.27
CA ARG A 46 -15.49 -18.73 2.87
C ARG A 46 -16.81 -19.29 3.39
N GLY A 47 -17.00 -20.61 3.34
CA GLY A 47 -18.18 -21.28 3.90
C GLY A 47 -18.33 -21.01 5.40
N ARG A 48 -17.22 -20.95 6.13
CA ARG A 48 -17.17 -20.58 7.55
C ARG A 48 -17.23 -19.06 7.81
N ARG A 49 -17.35 -18.22 6.77
CA ARG A 49 -17.28 -16.75 6.83
C ARG A 49 -15.97 -16.20 7.42
N ASP A 50 -14.90 -16.99 7.41
CA ASP A 50 -13.57 -16.53 7.78
C ASP A 50 -12.88 -15.89 6.57
N HIS A 51 -13.10 -14.58 6.44
CA HIS A 51 -12.56 -13.80 5.33
C HIS A 51 -11.03 -13.67 5.37
N ALA A 52 -10.42 -13.69 6.56
CA ALA A 52 -8.98 -13.59 6.72
C ALA A 52 -8.29 -14.86 6.24
N ASP A 53 -8.80 -16.02 6.65
CA ASP A 53 -8.29 -17.33 6.26
C ASP A 53 -8.58 -17.61 4.77
N ALA A 54 -9.74 -17.22 4.26
CA ALA A 54 -10.06 -17.29 2.84
C ALA A 54 -9.08 -16.47 1.98
N ARG A 55 -8.66 -15.29 2.46
CA ARG A 55 -7.69 -14.43 1.78
C ARG A 55 -6.28 -15.01 1.82
N LEU A 56 -5.89 -15.63 2.94
CA LEU A 56 -4.61 -16.33 3.07
C LEU A 56 -4.52 -17.47 2.06
N TRP A 57 -5.47 -18.42 2.08
CA TRP A 57 -5.45 -19.59 1.20
C TRP A 57 -5.59 -19.23 -0.29
N ALA A 58 -6.30 -18.14 -0.62
CA ALA A 58 -6.33 -17.61 -1.97
C ALA A 58 -4.95 -17.12 -2.44
N LYS A 59 -4.15 -16.50 -1.54
CA LYS A 59 -2.78 -16.07 -1.86
C LYS A 59 -1.79 -17.22 -1.90
N VAL A 60 -1.96 -18.22 -1.04
CA VAL A 60 -1.20 -19.48 -1.09
C VAL A 60 -1.40 -20.19 -2.43
N ALA A 61 -2.65 -20.29 -2.91
CA ALA A 61 -2.95 -20.89 -4.22
C ALA A 61 -2.24 -20.15 -5.38
N VAL A 62 -2.19 -18.82 -5.35
CA VAL A 62 -1.49 -18.01 -6.37
C VAL A 62 0.03 -18.21 -6.30
N GLU A 63 0.60 -18.27 -5.10
CA GLU A 63 2.03 -18.51 -4.91
C GLU A 63 2.44 -19.90 -5.42
N ILE A 64 1.63 -20.94 -5.12
CA ILE A 64 1.87 -22.30 -5.62
C ILE A 64 1.80 -22.32 -7.14
N ALA A 65 0.73 -21.77 -7.73
CA ALA A 65 0.57 -21.73 -9.18
C ALA A 65 1.73 -21.01 -9.89
N ARG A 66 2.23 -19.92 -9.29
CA ARG A 66 3.42 -19.21 -9.80
C ARG A 66 4.67 -20.08 -9.76
N ARG A 67 4.87 -20.90 -8.72
CA ARG A 67 6.03 -21.78 -8.56
C ARG A 67 5.97 -23.03 -9.43
N THR A 68 4.77 -23.56 -9.67
CA THR A 68 4.55 -24.78 -10.45
C THR A 68 4.29 -24.50 -11.93
N GLY A 69 4.26 -23.23 -12.35
CA GLY A 69 3.96 -22.84 -13.72
C GLY A 69 2.51 -23.15 -14.13
N GLN A 70 1.62 -23.36 -13.17
CA GLN A 70 0.24 -23.76 -13.42
C GLN A 70 -0.58 -22.54 -13.85
N ASP A 71 -1.18 -22.61 -15.04
CA ASP A 71 -1.97 -21.52 -15.57
C ASP A 71 -3.31 -21.42 -14.83
N ILE A 72 -3.42 -20.41 -13.97
CA ILE A 72 -4.62 -20.12 -13.21
C ILE A 72 -5.57 -19.37 -14.12
N GLY A 73 -6.37 -20.14 -14.87
CA GLY A 73 -7.16 -19.65 -16.02
C GLY A 73 -7.84 -18.29 -15.85
N ILE A 74 -7.92 -17.57 -16.98
CA ILE A 74 -8.71 -16.36 -17.29
C ILE A 74 -8.95 -15.50 -16.05
N ASN A 75 -8.08 -14.49 -15.91
CA ASN A 75 -8.24 -13.41 -14.96
C ASN A 75 -9.70 -12.92 -15.02
N GLY A 76 -10.31 -12.49 -13.91
CA GLY A 76 -11.70 -12.00 -13.96
C GLY A 76 -11.95 -10.90 -15.01
N ALA A 77 -10.87 -10.25 -15.47
CA ALA A 77 -10.83 -9.29 -16.57
C ALA A 77 -10.98 -9.88 -17.98
N ASP A 78 -10.67 -11.16 -18.17
CA ASP A 78 -10.61 -11.86 -19.46
C ASP A 78 -11.89 -12.66 -19.75
N ARG A 79 -12.82 -12.74 -18.77
CA ARG A 79 -14.02 -13.60 -18.84
C ARG A 79 -15.16 -13.04 -19.70
N TYR A 80 -15.13 -11.75 -20.03
CA TYR A 80 -16.10 -11.10 -20.92
C TYR A 80 -15.39 -10.06 -21.81
N PRO A 81 -15.28 -10.27 -23.13
CA PRO A 81 -14.94 -9.19 -24.05
C PRO A 81 -16.15 -8.25 -24.13
N ASP A 82 -16.05 -7.12 -23.45
CA ASP A 82 -17.06 -6.05 -23.45
C ASP A 82 -16.96 -5.26 -24.77
N PRO A 83 -18.00 -5.28 -25.64
CA PRO A 83 -17.98 -4.61 -26.94
C PRO A 83 -18.08 -3.07 -26.84
N GLY A 84 -18.16 -2.49 -25.63
CA GLY A 84 -18.30 -1.05 -25.42
C GLY A 84 -17.33 -0.46 -24.41
N ARG A 85 -16.26 -1.16 -24.03
CA ARG A 85 -15.39 -0.66 -22.95
C ARG A 85 -14.63 0.59 -23.39
N ARG A 86 -15.03 1.74 -22.83
CA ARG A 86 -14.22 2.96 -22.80
C ARG A 86 -12.78 2.59 -22.42
N PRO A 87 -11.75 3.19 -23.05
CA PRO A 87 -10.36 2.84 -22.79
C PRO A 87 -10.09 2.89 -21.29
N LYS A 88 -9.57 1.78 -20.73
CA LYS A 88 -9.11 1.74 -19.34
C LYS A 88 -8.09 2.86 -19.15
N GLU A 89 -8.44 3.88 -18.38
CA GLU A 89 -7.49 4.87 -17.91
C GLU A 89 -6.31 4.15 -17.22
N PRO A 90 -5.07 4.58 -17.49
CA PRO A 90 -3.96 3.66 -17.60
C PRO A 90 -3.53 3.17 -16.23
N THR A 91 -3.30 1.86 -16.09
CA THR A 91 -2.69 1.22 -14.92
C THR A 91 -1.33 1.86 -14.53
N ARG A 92 -0.73 2.60 -15.46
CA ARG A 92 0.45 3.46 -15.27
C ARG A 92 0.21 4.62 -14.28
N SER A 93 -0.94 5.29 -14.30
CA SER A 93 -1.24 6.40 -13.37
C SER A 93 -1.32 5.91 -11.93
N ARG A 94 -1.93 4.75 -11.67
CA ARG A 94 -2.00 4.17 -10.31
C ARG A 94 -0.62 3.81 -9.74
N ARG A 95 0.30 3.33 -10.59
CA ARG A 95 1.69 3.05 -10.17
C ARG A 95 2.42 4.35 -9.86
N GLU A 96 2.30 5.34 -10.72
CA GLU A 96 2.94 6.66 -10.54
C GLU A 96 2.41 7.36 -9.27
N ILE A 97 1.09 7.30 -9.00
CA ILE A 97 0.50 7.79 -7.74
C ILE A 97 1.10 7.05 -6.53
N ALA A 98 1.23 5.73 -6.61
CA ALA A 98 1.81 4.94 -5.53
C ALA A 98 3.29 5.31 -5.27
N ASP A 99 4.07 5.54 -6.32
CA ASP A 99 5.47 5.95 -6.22
C ASP A 99 5.57 7.34 -5.57
N ARG A 100 4.72 8.30 -5.94
CA ARG A 100 4.68 9.63 -5.30
C ARG A 100 4.26 9.60 -3.84
N LEU A 101 3.31 8.74 -3.48
CA LEU A 101 2.93 8.53 -2.07
C LEU A 101 4.10 7.96 -1.24
N VAL A 102 4.95 7.12 -1.84
CA VAL A 102 6.18 6.61 -1.19
C VAL A 102 7.21 7.73 -1.03
N ASP A 103 7.39 8.59 -2.03
CA ASP A 103 8.31 9.73 -1.95
C ASP A 103 7.91 10.69 -0.82
N ILE A 104 6.62 11.05 -0.71
CA ILE A 104 6.10 11.90 0.37
C ILE A 104 6.34 11.24 1.75
N SER A 105 6.02 9.95 1.88
CA SER A 105 6.26 9.20 3.11
C SER A 105 7.72 9.22 3.55
N ARG A 106 8.66 9.09 2.60
CA ARG A 106 10.10 9.19 2.89
C ARG A 106 10.50 10.60 3.33
N GLY A 107 9.97 11.64 2.68
CA GLY A 107 10.20 13.03 3.07
C GLY A 107 9.73 13.32 4.49
N ILE A 108 8.50 12.93 4.83
CA ILE A 108 7.94 13.07 6.19
C ILE A 108 8.84 12.35 7.21
N ALA A 109 9.32 11.14 6.90
CA ALA A 109 10.22 10.41 7.77
C ALA A 109 11.61 11.07 7.91
N ALA A 110 12.09 11.80 6.90
CA ALA A 110 13.34 12.55 6.95
C ALA A 110 13.19 13.80 7.84
N LEU A 111 12.12 14.58 7.64
CA LEU A 111 11.77 15.74 8.47
C LEU A 111 11.61 15.34 9.93
N SER A 112 10.83 14.29 10.20
CA SER A 112 10.65 13.72 11.53
C SER A 112 11.95 13.25 12.20
N ALA A 113 12.99 12.93 11.43
CA ALA A 113 14.27 12.49 11.96
C ALA A 113 15.27 13.64 12.12
N GLY A 114 14.86 14.89 11.85
CA GLY A 114 15.75 16.04 11.81
C GLY A 114 16.77 15.99 10.67
N ARG A 115 16.50 15.20 9.63
CA ARG A 115 17.36 15.04 8.44
C ARG A 115 16.75 15.67 7.19
N GLY A 116 15.56 16.27 7.33
CA GLY A 116 14.89 16.99 6.26
C GLY A 116 15.23 18.48 6.34
N ASP A 117 15.32 19.07 5.17
CA ASP A 117 15.63 20.48 4.90
C ASP A 117 14.54 21.10 4.02
N GLU A 118 14.74 22.35 3.60
CA GLU A 118 13.84 23.04 2.66
C GLU A 118 13.69 22.27 1.34
N THR A 119 14.75 21.61 0.86
CA THR A 119 14.72 20.71 -0.31
C THR A 119 13.75 19.55 -0.10
N THR A 120 13.74 18.97 1.10
CA THR A 120 12.85 17.87 1.46
C THR A 120 11.38 18.31 1.46
N LEU A 121 11.08 19.49 2.01
CA LEU A 121 9.75 20.09 1.95
C LEU A 121 9.31 20.38 0.51
N HIS A 122 10.20 20.96 -0.29
CA HIS A 122 9.95 21.22 -1.71
C HIS A 122 9.60 19.93 -2.46
N ASN A 123 10.37 18.85 -2.25
CA ASN A 123 10.14 17.56 -2.88
C ASN A 123 8.79 16.92 -2.48
N ILE A 124 8.39 17.06 -1.20
CA ILE A 124 7.06 16.64 -0.74
C ILE A 124 5.97 17.42 -1.48
N GLY A 125 6.10 18.75 -1.57
CA GLY A 125 5.13 19.59 -2.27
C GLY A 125 5.00 19.27 -3.76
N VAL A 126 6.13 19.02 -4.44
CA VAL A 126 6.13 18.58 -5.85
C VAL A 126 5.41 17.24 -6.00
N ALA A 127 5.72 16.24 -5.17
CA ALA A 127 5.09 14.94 -5.23
C ALA A 127 3.58 14.99 -4.93
N ALA A 128 3.16 15.81 -3.96
CA ALA A 128 1.75 16.00 -3.60
C ALA A 128 0.96 16.60 -4.77
N ARG A 129 1.49 17.64 -5.43
CA ARG A 129 0.86 18.25 -6.61
C ARG A 129 0.81 17.32 -7.82
N GLN A 130 1.83 16.48 -8.01
CA GLN A 130 1.83 15.46 -9.07
C GLN A 130 0.73 14.42 -8.85
N ILE A 131 0.42 14.05 -7.60
CA ILE A 131 -0.72 13.16 -7.30
C ILE A 131 -2.05 13.80 -7.73
N VAL A 132 -2.22 15.11 -7.53
CA VAL A 132 -3.43 15.83 -7.99
C VAL A 132 -3.57 15.74 -9.51
N GLY A 133 -2.48 16.01 -10.24
CA GLY A 133 -2.47 15.91 -11.70
C GLY A 133 -2.74 14.50 -12.23
N LEU A 134 -2.24 13.47 -11.52
CA LEU A 134 -2.43 12.06 -11.90
C LEU A 134 -3.78 11.48 -11.50
N GLY A 135 -4.39 11.98 -10.42
CA GLY A 135 -5.64 11.46 -9.84
C GLY A 135 -6.91 12.14 -10.35
N GLY A 136 -6.81 13.07 -11.31
CA GLY A 136 -7.91 13.92 -11.74
C GLY A 136 -8.07 15.09 -10.76
N SER A 137 -7.82 16.30 -11.24
CA SER A 137 -7.74 17.56 -10.47
C SER A 137 -9.07 17.95 -9.81
N THR A 138 -9.50 17.19 -8.81
CA THR A 138 -10.67 17.48 -8.00
C THR A 138 -10.30 18.38 -6.83
N THR A 139 -11.22 19.25 -6.42
CA THR A 139 -11.02 20.15 -5.28
C THR A 139 -10.69 19.38 -4.00
N ALA A 140 -11.33 18.23 -3.76
CA ALA A 140 -11.06 17.41 -2.60
C ALA A 140 -9.63 16.83 -2.60
N LEU A 141 -9.11 16.45 -3.77
CA LEU A 141 -7.76 15.92 -3.91
C LEU A 141 -6.70 17.02 -3.76
N ALA A 142 -6.98 18.21 -4.32
CA ALA A 142 -6.13 19.39 -4.16
C ALA A 142 -6.02 19.81 -2.69
N LEU A 143 -7.15 19.93 -1.99
CA LEU A 143 -7.17 20.25 -0.55
C LEU A 143 -6.41 19.20 0.27
N ALA A 144 -6.54 17.91 -0.05
CA ALA A 144 -5.80 16.87 0.65
C ALA A 144 -4.28 16.90 0.36
N ALA A 145 -3.86 17.42 -0.79
CA ALA A 145 -2.45 17.63 -1.09
C ALA A 145 -1.91 18.85 -0.33
N ASP A 146 -2.68 19.93 -0.25
CA ASP A 146 -2.33 21.12 0.52
C ASP A 146 -2.28 20.83 2.03
N ASP A 147 -3.21 20.03 2.55
CA ASP A 147 -3.19 19.52 3.94
C ASP A 147 -1.86 18.81 4.26
N VAL A 148 -1.33 18.02 3.31
CA VAL A 148 -0.04 17.32 3.50
C VAL A 148 1.11 18.32 3.54
N ILE A 149 1.11 19.30 2.64
CA ILE A 149 2.17 20.32 2.56
C ILE A 149 2.20 21.15 3.85
N ALA A 150 1.04 21.70 4.23
CA ALA A 150 0.89 22.49 5.45
C ALA A 150 1.31 21.69 6.70
N ALA A 151 0.88 20.43 6.80
CA ALA A 151 1.25 19.57 7.93
C ALA A 151 2.76 19.24 7.97
N CYS A 152 3.47 19.31 6.84
CA CYS A 152 4.93 19.11 6.81
C CYS A 152 5.72 20.38 7.15
N GLU A 153 5.23 21.55 6.75
CA GLU A 153 5.84 22.85 7.06
C GLU A 153 5.85 23.15 8.56
N VAL A 154 4.87 22.62 9.28
CA VAL A 154 4.75 22.83 10.71
C VAL A 154 5.62 21.85 11.53
N ILE A 155 6.20 20.79 10.94
CA ILE A 155 7.14 19.90 11.64
C ILE A 155 8.41 20.73 11.93
N PRO A 156 8.68 21.15 13.18
CA PRO A 156 9.80 22.03 13.47
C PRO A 156 11.13 21.36 13.12
N GLU A 157 12.16 22.19 12.92
CA GLU A 157 13.55 21.73 12.84
C GLU A 157 13.88 20.75 13.97
N ALA A 158 14.64 19.70 13.61
CA ALA A 158 15.05 18.53 14.37
C ALA A 158 14.43 18.30 15.78
N PRO A 159 13.70 17.18 16.00
CA PRO A 159 13.29 16.82 17.36
C PRO A 159 14.51 16.68 18.27
N THR A 160 14.41 17.18 19.49
CA THR A 160 15.53 17.12 20.45
C THR A 160 15.83 15.67 20.85
N VAL A 161 17.05 15.42 21.34
CA VAL A 161 17.45 14.09 21.82
C VAL A 161 16.51 13.60 22.94
N GLU A 162 16.09 14.47 23.87
CA GLU A 162 15.08 14.12 24.89
C GLU A 162 13.71 13.74 24.30
N GLN A 163 13.23 14.46 23.27
CA GLN A 163 11.96 14.14 22.62
C GLN A 163 12.02 12.78 21.90
N LEU A 164 13.15 12.47 21.27
CA LEU A 164 13.39 11.17 20.66
C LEU A 164 13.51 10.04 21.68
N ALA A 165 14.23 10.27 22.79
CA ALA A 165 14.46 9.28 23.84
C ALA A 165 13.19 8.93 24.64
N SER A 166 12.29 9.91 24.84
CA SER A 166 11.01 9.73 25.52
C SER A 166 9.92 9.10 24.65
N GLY A 167 10.18 8.88 23.36
CA GLY A 167 9.17 8.41 22.41
C GLY A 167 8.07 9.44 22.13
N LEU A 168 8.25 10.68 22.59
CA LEU A 168 7.38 11.82 22.30
C LEU A 168 7.74 12.38 20.93
N TYR A 169 7.06 11.80 19.97
CA TYR A 169 7.05 12.20 18.59
C TYR A 169 6.16 13.45 18.45
N PRO A 170 6.62 14.56 17.82
CA PRO A 170 5.80 15.77 17.70
C PRO A 170 4.42 15.42 17.12
N LEU A 171 3.34 15.90 17.77
CA LEU A 171 1.94 15.74 17.36
C LEU A 171 1.70 16.04 15.87
N MET A 172 2.59 16.86 15.31
CA MET A 172 2.62 17.38 13.96
C MET A 172 2.89 16.30 12.89
N VAL A 173 3.62 15.23 13.23
CA VAL A 173 3.82 14.13 12.27
C VAL A 173 2.63 13.18 12.23
N ASP A 174 1.86 13.07 13.30
CA ASP A 174 0.58 12.36 13.27
C ASP A 174 -0.45 13.11 12.41
N GLU A 175 -0.36 14.45 12.35
CA GLU A 175 -1.12 15.29 11.44
C GLU A 175 -0.69 15.07 9.98
N ALA A 176 0.60 15.14 9.67
CA ALA A 176 1.12 14.85 8.32
C ALA A 176 0.79 13.42 7.86
N SER A 177 0.84 12.45 8.78
CA SER A 177 0.48 11.06 8.50
C SER A 177 -1.02 10.90 8.21
N ARG A 178 -1.89 11.62 8.94
CA ARG A 178 -3.33 11.64 8.69
C ARG A 178 -3.66 12.30 7.35
N ALA A 179 -3.05 13.44 7.05
CA ALA A 179 -3.19 14.12 5.77
C ALA A 179 -2.76 13.20 4.61
N LEU A 180 -1.64 12.49 4.73
CA LEU A 180 -1.18 11.55 3.72
C LEU A 180 -2.14 10.37 3.51
N GLN A 181 -2.76 9.84 4.57
CA GLN A 181 -3.76 8.78 4.44
C GLN A 181 -5.03 9.29 3.73
N ARG A 182 -5.44 10.53 3.98
CA ARG A 182 -6.55 11.17 3.28
C ARG A 182 -6.25 11.32 1.79
N LEU A 183 -5.08 11.87 1.44
CA LEU A 183 -4.62 12.03 0.07
C LEU A 183 -4.56 10.68 -0.68
N LYS A 184 -4.03 9.64 -0.03
CA LYS A 184 -4.01 8.28 -0.58
C LYS A 184 -5.43 7.75 -0.85
N THR A 185 -6.34 7.94 0.10
CA THR A 185 -7.71 7.42 -0.03
C THR A 185 -8.42 8.07 -1.21
N LEU A 186 -8.29 9.40 -1.34
CA LEU A 186 -8.92 10.16 -2.42
C LEU A 186 -8.29 9.87 -3.79
N SER A 187 -6.96 9.81 -3.88
CA SER A 187 -6.27 9.52 -5.16
C SER A 187 -6.58 8.12 -5.70
N LEU A 188 -6.74 7.13 -4.82
CA LEU A 188 -7.13 5.77 -5.21
C LEU A 188 -8.62 5.65 -5.57
N ALA A 189 -9.47 6.50 -5.00
CA ALA A 189 -10.90 6.56 -5.32
C ALA A 189 -11.15 7.29 -6.65
N ALA A 190 -10.36 8.31 -6.96
CA ALA A 190 -10.50 9.11 -8.18
C ALA A 190 -9.93 8.44 -9.44
N GLY A 191 -8.90 7.59 -9.30
CA GLY A 191 -8.39 6.76 -10.41
C GLY A 191 -9.16 5.46 -10.64
N GLY A 192 -10.42 5.39 -10.18
CA GLY A 192 -11.30 4.23 -10.08
C GLY A 192 -12.02 3.86 -11.37
#